data_AF-A0A421CBV4-F1
#
_entry.id   AF-A0A421CBV4-F1
#
_cell.length_a   1.000
_cell.length_b   1.000
_cell.length_c   1.000
_cell.angle_alpha   90.00
_cell.angle_beta   90.00
_cell.angle_gamma   90.00
#
_symmetry.space_group_name_H-M   'P 1'
#
loop_
_entity.id
_entity.type
_entity.pdbx_description
1 polymer ?
#
loop_
_entity_poly.entity_id
_entity_poly.type
_entity_poly.pdbx_seq_one_letter_code
_entity_poly.pdbx_strand_id
1 'polypeptide(L)'
;MTYYAGPESFRDKLKAVYESVEGDFSSYAKLVVERSDRLDNAFGHFMTLVVQASKGNAPVLSVFVDSEGRGFVGLSNSSPFETTSALYRFSNEEEEPIDDDFSDVFEEGTELVFHRAIFQSPLKLYFLAYFGNERLLRKEILKDSLRGKDYFRLPEMIDDALLSICRENYRRWIEFDNGEVLIFPFQNILKIAFGPPKINESIDRSIILELSRLFRIEVTKKCVVLRNASVTPNMKIARPVSTVFEIDLVESKLVYDRLEEFYKFYSKFISETVDKMLEFIHRDFPLDK
;
A
#
# COMPACT_ATOMS: atom_id res chain seq x y z
N MET A 1 -20.26 15.87 15.89
CA MET A 1 -20.13 16.08 14.44
C MET A 1 -19.06 15.13 13.93
N THR A 2 -19.30 14.53 12.77
CA THR A 2 -18.39 13.61 12.09
C THR A 2 -17.69 14.32 10.93
N TYR A 3 -16.51 13.83 10.56
CA TYR A 3 -15.71 14.34 9.45
C TYR A 3 -15.28 13.18 8.56
N TYR A 4 -15.31 13.44 7.25
CA TYR A 4 -14.94 12.49 6.21
C TYR A 4 -13.92 13.13 5.27
N ALA A 5 -12.95 12.35 4.82
CA ALA A 5 -12.13 12.68 3.66
C ALA A 5 -11.80 11.41 2.88
N GLY A 6 -11.78 11.51 1.56
CA GLY A 6 -11.55 10.40 0.64
C GLY A 6 -12.51 10.44 -0.56
N PRO A 7 -12.50 9.37 -1.37
CA PRO A 7 -13.34 9.23 -2.55
C PRO A 7 -14.84 9.12 -2.21
N GLU A 8 -15.69 9.94 -2.83
CA GLU A 8 -17.11 10.01 -2.47
C GLU A 8 -17.83 8.66 -2.61
N SER A 9 -17.45 7.78 -3.55
CA SER A 9 -18.03 6.43 -3.68
C SER A 9 -17.83 5.55 -2.43
N PHE A 10 -16.88 5.91 -1.55
CA PHE A 10 -16.49 5.13 -0.38
C PHE A 10 -16.97 5.73 0.95
N ARG A 11 -17.60 6.92 0.91
CA ARG A 11 -18.08 7.63 2.11
C ARG A 11 -19.06 6.79 2.92
N ASP A 12 -20.12 6.31 2.27
CA ASP A 12 -21.21 5.61 2.96
C ASP A 12 -20.75 4.27 3.54
N LYS A 13 -19.80 3.60 2.88
CA LYS A 13 -19.17 2.37 3.38
C LYS A 13 -18.42 2.61 4.70
N LEU A 14 -17.57 3.63 4.75
CA LEU A 14 -16.86 3.96 6.00
C LEU A 14 -17.79 4.49 7.08
N LYS A 15 -18.84 5.21 6.71
CA LYS A 15 -19.86 5.66 7.65
C LYS A 15 -20.58 4.46 8.29
N ALA A 16 -21.01 3.48 7.50
CA ALA A 16 -21.66 2.27 8.01
C ALA A 16 -20.76 1.51 9.00
N VAL A 17 -19.49 1.31 8.65
CA VAL A 17 -18.50 0.70 9.55
C VAL A 17 -18.35 1.51 10.84
N TYR A 18 -18.25 2.83 10.75
CA TYR A 18 -18.14 3.68 11.94
C TYR A 18 -19.35 3.53 12.86
N GLU A 19 -20.56 3.55 12.29
CA GLU A 19 -21.81 3.47 13.04
C GLU A 19 -22.02 2.09 13.69
N SER A 20 -21.54 1.01 13.08
CA SER A 20 -21.63 -0.34 13.68
C SER A 20 -20.72 -0.51 14.90
N VAL A 21 -19.52 0.10 14.89
CA VAL A 21 -18.53 -0.07 15.97
C VAL A 21 -18.54 1.05 17.02
N GLU A 22 -19.25 2.16 16.80
CA GLU A 22 -19.23 3.32 17.71
C GLU A 22 -19.71 2.96 19.13
N GLY A 23 -20.62 1.99 19.25
CA GLY A 23 -21.10 1.47 20.55
C GLY A 23 -19.98 0.92 21.45
N ASP A 24 -18.90 0.40 20.84
CA ASP A 24 -17.79 -0.24 21.55
C ASP A 24 -16.67 0.74 21.95
N PHE A 25 -16.71 2.00 21.47
CA PHE A 25 -15.63 2.96 21.71
C PHE A 25 -15.38 3.22 23.20
N SER A 26 -16.43 3.20 24.01
CA SER A 26 -16.28 3.33 25.47
C SER A 26 -15.52 2.16 26.09
N SER A 27 -15.69 0.95 25.55
CA SER A 27 -14.92 -0.23 25.97
C SER A 27 -13.47 -0.11 25.52
N TYR A 28 -13.24 0.29 24.27
CA TYR A 28 -11.90 0.43 23.70
C TYR A 28 -11.08 1.52 24.41
N ALA A 29 -11.72 2.62 24.81
CA ALA A 29 -11.08 3.67 25.60
C ALA A 29 -10.62 3.19 26.98
N LYS A 30 -11.41 2.32 27.65
CA LYS A 30 -11.02 1.73 28.94
C LYS A 30 -9.71 0.94 28.82
N LEU A 31 -9.53 0.19 27.73
CA LEU A 31 -8.28 -0.54 27.49
C LEU A 31 -7.06 0.39 27.39
N VAL A 32 -7.22 1.60 26.85
CA VAL A 32 -6.14 2.61 26.84
C VAL A 32 -5.87 3.14 28.26
N VAL A 33 -6.93 3.44 29.01
CA VAL A 33 -6.84 3.99 30.37
C VAL A 33 -6.23 2.99 31.34
N GLU A 34 -6.63 1.72 31.28
CA GLU A 34 -6.11 0.63 32.12
C GLU A 34 -4.61 0.38 31.94
N ARG A 35 -4.04 0.81 30.81
CA ARG A 35 -2.61 0.67 30.50
C ARG A 35 -1.84 1.99 30.60
N SER A 36 -2.48 3.07 31.05
CA SER A 36 -1.88 4.41 31.12
C SER A 36 -0.58 4.45 31.93
N ASP A 37 -0.40 3.58 32.93
CA ASP A 37 0.82 3.42 33.72
C ASP A 37 2.04 2.98 32.89
N ARG A 38 1.80 2.33 31.75
CA ARG A 38 2.83 1.81 30.82
C ARG A 38 2.96 2.64 29.54
N LEU A 39 2.14 3.67 29.41
CA LEU A 39 2.06 4.52 28.23
C LEU A 39 2.67 5.89 28.52
N ASP A 40 3.32 6.49 27.53
CA ASP A 40 3.97 7.79 27.71
C ASP A 40 2.95 8.94 27.68
N ASN A 41 2.64 9.51 28.84
CA ASN A 41 1.66 10.58 29.00
C ASN A 41 1.91 11.83 28.15
N ALA A 42 3.13 12.02 27.60
CA ALA A 42 3.41 13.11 26.66
C ALA A 42 2.73 12.94 25.29
N PHE A 43 2.32 11.71 24.95
CA PHE A 43 1.73 11.37 23.67
C PHE A 43 0.27 10.89 23.81
N GLY A 44 -0.49 11.10 22.74
CA GLY A 44 -1.80 10.44 22.61
C GLY A 44 -1.62 8.96 22.29
N HIS A 45 -2.60 8.15 22.66
CA HIS A 45 -2.61 6.72 22.36
C HIS A 45 -3.97 6.34 21.78
N PHE A 46 -3.93 5.39 20.84
CA PHE A 46 -5.12 4.82 20.23
C PHE A 46 -5.12 3.32 20.51
N MET A 47 -6.21 2.83 21.09
CA MET A 47 -6.59 1.44 20.87
C MET A 47 -7.00 1.33 19.41
N THR A 48 -6.42 0.36 18.70
CA THR A 48 -6.66 0.16 17.28
C THR A 48 -7.07 -1.27 17.02
N LEU A 49 -8.24 -1.43 16.40
CA LEU A 49 -8.65 -2.66 15.74
C LEU A 49 -8.23 -2.57 14.28
N VAL A 50 -7.39 -3.50 13.84
CA VAL A 50 -6.92 -3.61 12.45
C VAL A 50 -7.62 -4.80 11.80
N VAL A 51 -8.29 -4.55 10.68
CA VAL A 51 -9.02 -5.54 9.89
C VAL A 51 -8.34 -5.65 8.53
N GLN A 52 -7.91 -6.86 8.17
CA GLN A 52 -7.20 -7.11 6.92
C GLN A 52 -7.66 -8.43 6.29
N ALA A 53 -7.63 -8.51 4.95
CA ALA A 53 -7.79 -9.77 4.25
C ALA A 53 -6.68 -10.76 4.66
N SER A 54 -7.01 -12.01 4.96
CA SER A 54 -6.07 -13.05 5.38
C SER A 54 -4.92 -13.25 4.39
N LYS A 55 -5.23 -13.11 3.10
CA LYS A 55 -4.27 -13.20 1.98
C LYS A 55 -3.42 -11.94 1.79
N GLY A 56 -3.74 -10.83 2.47
CA GLY A 56 -3.03 -9.55 2.32
C GLY A 56 -3.19 -8.90 0.95
N ASN A 57 -4.27 -9.21 0.25
CA ASN A 57 -4.59 -8.78 -1.12
C ASN A 57 -5.64 -7.66 -1.18
N ALA A 58 -5.84 -6.93 -0.08
CA ALA A 58 -6.72 -5.77 -0.02
C ALA A 58 -6.15 -4.68 0.89
N PRO A 59 -6.52 -3.39 0.69
CA PRO A 59 -6.20 -2.33 1.63
C PRO A 59 -6.67 -2.65 3.05
N VAL A 60 -5.98 -2.07 4.03
CA VAL A 60 -6.21 -2.34 5.45
C VAL A 60 -7.19 -1.35 6.02
N LEU A 61 -8.24 -1.86 6.67
CA LEU A 61 -9.21 -1.08 7.42
C LEU A 61 -8.78 -1.04 8.89
N SER A 62 -8.95 0.09 9.55
CA SER A 62 -8.58 0.24 10.95
C SER A 62 -9.53 1.17 11.69
N VAL A 63 -9.93 0.78 12.90
CA VAL A 63 -10.72 1.57 13.84
C VAL A 63 -9.77 2.07 14.92
N PHE A 64 -9.71 3.38 15.14
CA PHE A 64 -8.85 4.02 16.13
C PHE A 64 -9.72 4.69 17.19
N VAL A 65 -9.47 4.41 18.47
CA VAL A 65 -10.20 5.00 19.60
C VAL A 65 -9.21 5.53 20.63
N ASP A 66 -9.37 6.81 21.00
CA ASP A 66 -8.54 7.42 22.03
C ASP A 66 -9.05 7.15 23.44
N SER A 67 -8.28 7.57 24.44
CA SER A 67 -8.62 7.43 25.86
C SER A 67 -9.85 8.23 26.30
N GLU A 68 -10.35 9.16 25.47
CA GLU A 68 -11.59 9.91 25.73
C GLU A 68 -12.82 9.23 25.10
N GLY A 69 -12.67 8.07 24.46
CA GLY A 69 -13.77 7.39 23.78
C GLY A 69 -14.15 8.02 22.44
N ARG A 70 -13.30 8.88 21.87
CA ARG A 70 -13.48 9.40 20.52
C ARG A 70 -12.80 8.47 19.55
N GLY A 71 -13.48 8.11 18.46
CA GLY A 71 -12.89 7.26 17.45
C GLY A 71 -13.04 7.77 16.02
N PHE A 72 -12.33 7.10 15.12
CA PHE A 72 -12.48 7.20 13.68
C PHE A 72 -12.08 5.88 13.03
N VAL A 73 -12.61 5.64 11.82
CA VAL A 73 -12.24 4.51 10.96
C VAL A 73 -11.43 5.03 9.79
N GLY A 74 -10.48 4.25 9.30
CA GLY A 74 -9.63 4.62 8.17
C GLY A 74 -9.23 3.44 7.31
N LEU A 75 -9.20 3.66 6.00
CA LEU A 75 -8.68 2.73 5.01
C LEU A 75 -7.26 3.16 4.60
N SER A 76 -6.32 2.23 4.46
CA SER A 76 -4.92 2.53 4.15
C SER A 76 -4.24 1.43 3.35
N ASN A 77 -3.18 1.77 2.61
CA ASN A 77 -2.38 0.80 1.84
C ASN A 77 -1.39 -0.01 2.69
N SER A 78 -1.38 0.18 4.00
CA SER A 78 -0.47 -0.54 4.89
C SER A 78 -1.11 -0.68 6.24
N SER A 79 -0.77 -1.76 6.92
CA SER A 79 -1.17 -1.92 8.30
C SER A 79 -0.41 -0.95 9.21
N PRO A 80 -1.03 -0.43 10.29
CA PRO A 80 -0.28 0.25 11.36
C PRO A 80 0.90 -0.59 11.88
N PHE A 81 0.79 -1.91 11.86
CA PHE A 81 1.89 -2.82 12.23
C PHE A 81 3.08 -2.82 11.25
N GLU A 82 2.89 -2.37 10.01
CA GLU A 82 3.96 -2.23 9.02
C GLU A 82 4.71 -0.89 9.16
N THR A 83 4.11 0.11 9.81
CA THR A 83 4.66 1.48 9.86
C THR A 83 5.11 1.94 11.24
N THR A 84 4.58 1.32 12.30
CA THR A 84 4.92 1.67 13.67
C THR A 84 4.91 0.43 14.56
N SER A 85 5.71 0.47 15.63
CA SER A 85 5.67 -0.55 16.67
C SER A 85 4.40 -0.38 17.51
N ALA A 86 3.70 -1.50 17.71
CA ALA A 86 2.62 -1.57 18.69
C ALA A 86 3.22 -1.54 20.10
N LEU A 87 2.75 -0.62 20.95
CA LEU A 87 3.16 -0.55 22.36
C LEU A 87 2.58 -1.72 23.15
N TYR A 88 1.39 -2.17 22.76
CA TYR A 88 0.71 -3.30 23.35
C TYR A 88 -0.05 -4.08 22.28
N ARG A 89 -0.09 -5.41 22.40
CA ARG A 89 -0.85 -6.30 21.50
C ARG A 89 -1.79 -7.14 22.35
N PHE A 90 -3.04 -7.25 21.92
CA PHE A 90 -4.03 -8.10 22.57
C PHE A 90 -4.08 -9.45 21.84
N SER A 91 -4.33 -10.53 22.57
CA SER A 91 -4.55 -11.87 22.00
C SER A 91 -5.91 -11.94 21.32
N ASN A 92 -6.03 -12.75 20.27
CA ASN A 92 -7.28 -12.95 19.51
C ASN A 92 -8.42 -13.60 20.34
N GLU A 93 -8.17 -14.02 21.58
CA GLU A 93 -9.17 -14.65 22.45
C GLU A 93 -10.18 -13.65 23.07
N GLU A 94 -9.98 -12.34 22.88
CA GLU A 94 -10.90 -11.30 23.34
C GLU A 94 -11.90 -10.93 22.22
N GLU A 95 -13.16 -11.35 22.37
CA GLU A 95 -14.35 -11.04 21.53
C GLU A 95 -14.03 -10.55 20.12
N GLU A 96 -14.08 -11.46 19.14
CA GLU A 96 -13.95 -11.07 17.73
C GLU A 96 -15.10 -10.14 17.33
N PRO A 97 -14.82 -9.01 16.67
CA PRO A 97 -15.85 -8.18 16.06
C PRO A 97 -16.72 -9.01 15.10
N ILE A 98 -17.98 -8.61 14.90
CA ILE A 98 -18.85 -9.30 13.96
C ILE A 98 -18.34 -9.02 12.53
N ASP A 99 -17.91 -10.07 11.82
CA ASP A 99 -17.37 -9.99 10.45
C ASP A 99 -18.26 -9.18 9.49
N ASP A 100 -19.58 -9.29 9.67
CA ASP A 100 -20.59 -8.62 8.86
C ASP A 100 -20.39 -7.10 8.82
N ASP A 101 -19.92 -6.50 9.92
CA ASP A 101 -19.72 -5.05 10.06
C ASP A 101 -18.64 -4.49 9.12
N PHE A 102 -17.74 -5.35 8.62
CA PHE A 102 -16.59 -4.95 7.80
C PHE A 102 -16.66 -5.51 6.38
N SER A 103 -17.53 -6.48 6.14
CA SER A 103 -17.63 -7.23 4.87
C SER A 103 -17.82 -6.32 3.65
N ASP A 104 -18.61 -5.25 3.76
CA ASP A 104 -18.91 -4.30 2.68
C ASP A 104 -17.69 -3.50 2.16
N VAL A 105 -16.62 -3.44 2.95
CA VAL A 105 -15.35 -2.80 2.56
C VAL A 105 -14.50 -3.71 1.68
N PHE A 106 -14.61 -5.02 1.88
CA PHE A 106 -13.83 -6.03 1.17
C PHE A 106 -14.64 -6.64 0.02
N GLU A 107 -14.00 -7.50 -0.78
CA GLU A 107 -14.74 -8.29 -1.78
C GLU A 107 -15.53 -9.39 -1.08
N GLU A 108 -16.71 -9.73 -1.61
CA GLU A 108 -17.54 -10.79 -1.06
C GLU A 108 -16.76 -12.11 -0.94
N GLY A 109 -16.86 -12.77 0.22
CA GLY A 109 -16.13 -14.00 0.50
C GLY A 109 -14.65 -13.81 0.87
N THR A 110 -14.19 -12.58 1.08
CA THR A 110 -12.86 -12.32 1.64
C THR A 110 -12.80 -12.78 3.10
N GLU A 111 -11.92 -13.72 3.40
CA GLU A 111 -11.60 -14.11 4.78
C GLU A 111 -10.84 -12.97 5.48
N LEU A 112 -11.33 -12.53 6.63
CA LEU A 112 -10.78 -11.42 7.39
C LEU A 112 -9.97 -11.90 8.60
N VAL A 113 -8.98 -11.10 8.97
CA VAL A 113 -8.17 -11.30 10.18
C VAL A 113 -8.18 -10.01 10.98
N PHE A 114 -8.40 -10.16 12.28
CA PHE A 114 -8.50 -9.06 13.23
C PHE A 114 -7.27 -9.02 14.14
N HIS A 115 -6.76 -7.82 14.37
CA HIS A 115 -5.71 -7.59 15.34
C HIS A 115 -6.00 -6.36 16.17
N ARG A 116 -5.84 -6.47 17.49
CA ARG A 116 -5.96 -5.34 18.41
C ARG A 116 -4.61 -4.94 18.96
N ALA A 117 -4.32 -3.65 18.97
CA ALA A 117 -3.10 -3.11 19.54
C ALA A 117 -3.28 -1.68 20.04
N ILE A 118 -2.36 -1.23 20.89
CA ILE A 118 -2.24 0.19 21.24
C ILE A 118 -1.09 0.80 20.43
N PHE A 119 -1.40 1.86 19.69
CA PHE A 119 -0.43 2.66 18.94
C PHE A 119 -0.32 4.08 19.51
N GLN A 120 0.88 4.65 19.42
CA GLN A 120 1.17 6.01 19.87
C GLN A 120 0.92 7.03 18.75
N SER A 121 0.34 8.18 19.10
CA SER A 121 0.23 9.36 18.23
C SER A 121 1.58 10.10 18.14
N PRO A 122 1.95 10.65 16.97
CA PRO A 122 1.18 10.64 15.73
C PRO A 122 1.28 9.29 15.01
N LEU A 123 0.19 8.94 14.33
CA LEU A 123 0.14 7.77 13.47
C LEU A 123 0.95 8.05 12.21
N LYS A 124 2.00 7.25 11.96
CA LYS A 124 2.79 7.29 10.73
C LYS A 124 2.10 6.45 9.66
N LEU A 125 0.89 6.84 9.28
CA LEU A 125 0.06 6.05 8.38
C LEU A 125 -0.67 6.96 7.40
N TYR A 126 -0.42 6.75 6.10
CA TYR A 126 -1.20 7.42 5.07
C TYR A 126 -2.54 6.74 4.86
N PHE A 127 -3.61 7.52 4.96
CA PHE A 127 -4.97 7.06 4.70
C PHE A 127 -5.36 7.26 3.24
N LEU A 128 -6.12 6.32 2.69
CA LEU A 128 -6.87 6.49 1.44
C LEU A 128 -8.18 7.21 1.70
N ALA A 129 -8.82 6.90 2.82
CA ALA A 129 -10.05 7.54 3.29
C ALA A 129 -10.18 7.36 4.81
N TYR A 130 -10.91 8.26 5.47
CA TYR A 130 -11.31 8.10 6.87
C TYR A 130 -12.68 8.72 7.15
N PHE A 131 -13.33 8.24 8.21
CA PHE A 131 -14.59 8.78 8.72
C PHE A 131 -14.57 8.74 10.25
N GLY A 132 -14.99 9.80 10.94
CA GLY A 132 -15.19 9.72 12.39
C GLY A 132 -15.25 11.05 13.11
N ASN A 133 -14.87 11.09 14.39
CA ASN A 133 -15.00 12.26 15.24
C ASN A 133 -14.23 13.48 14.69
N GLU A 134 -14.94 14.54 14.33
CA GLU A 134 -14.36 15.72 13.67
C GLU A 134 -13.29 16.41 14.53
N ARG A 135 -13.52 16.54 15.84
CA ARG A 135 -12.59 17.22 16.74
C ARG A 135 -11.28 16.44 16.87
N LEU A 136 -11.38 15.11 16.95
CA LEU A 136 -10.22 14.23 17.00
C LEU A 136 -9.43 14.29 15.67
N LEU A 137 -10.12 14.13 14.53
CA LEU A 137 -9.47 14.15 13.22
C LEU A 137 -8.78 15.49 12.94
N ARG A 138 -9.43 16.63 13.21
CA ARG A 138 -8.82 17.95 13.05
C ARG A 138 -7.59 18.15 13.95
N LYS A 139 -7.61 17.60 15.17
CA LYS A 139 -6.45 17.63 16.07
C LYS A 139 -5.28 16.84 15.50
N GLU A 140 -5.51 15.63 14.96
CA GLU A 140 -4.45 14.83 14.37
C GLU A 140 -3.93 15.45 13.05
N ILE A 141 -4.81 15.98 12.19
CA ILE A 141 -4.41 16.73 10.98
C ILE A 141 -3.51 17.91 11.33
N LEU A 142 -3.85 18.67 12.38
CA LEU A 142 -3.06 19.80 12.83
C LEU A 142 -1.68 19.36 13.33
N LYS A 143 -1.62 18.30 14.16
CA LYS A 143 -0.34 17.74 14.65
C LYS A 143 0.55 17.27 13.51
N ASP A 144 -0.04 16.63 12.51
CA ASP A 144 0.64 16.13 11.32
C ASP A 144 1.23 17.28 10.50
N SER A 145 0.40 18.29 10.23
CA SER A 145 0.78 19.51 9.50
C SER A 145 1.91 20.28 10.20
N LEU A 146 1.84 20.43 11.53
CA LEU A 146 2.90 21.09 12.33
C LEU A 146 4.25 20.36 12.26
N ARG A 147 4.25 19.07 11.92
CA ARG A 147 5.46 18.26 11.76
C ARG A 147 5.95 18.19 10.30
N GLY A 148 5.29 18.90 9.37
CA GLY A 148 5.58 18.83 7.94
C GLY A 148 5.35 17.43 7.37
N LYS A 149 4.31 16.75 7.85
CA LYS A 149 3.88 15.42 7.41
C LYS A 149 2.44 15.52 6.88
N ASP A 150 2.12 14.66 5.92
CA ASP A 150 0.85 14.65 5.18
C ASP A 150 0.12 13.31 5.27
N TYR A 151 0.33 12.56 6.38
CA TYR A 151 -0.33 11.28 6.65
C TYR A 151 -1.86 11.38 6.57
N PHE A 152 -2.44 12.45 7.15
CA PHE A 152 -3.88 12.66 7.15
C PHE A 152 -4.40 13.48 5.96
N ARG A 153 -3.53 14.07 5.14
CA ARG A 153 -3.96 14.89 3.99
C ARG A 153 -4.05 14.13 2.69
N LEU A 154 -3.42 12.95 2.59
CA LEU A 154 -3.50 12.12 1.39
C LEU A 154 -4.96 11.87 0.92
N PRO A 155 -5.95 11.56 1.78
CA PRO A 155 -7.33 11.33 1.34
C PRO A 155 -7.96 12.48 0.56
N GLU A 156 -7.52 13.72 0.77
CA GLU A 156 -8.01 14.89 0.04
C GLU A 156 -7.60 14.88 -1.44
N MET A 157 -6.60 14.06 -1.79
CA MET A 157 -6.08 13.90 -3.15
C MET A 157 -6.44 12.55 -3.79
N ILE A 158 -7.08 11.64 -3.05
CA ILE A 158 -7.51 10.33 -3.56
C ILE A 158 -8.93 10.47 -4.12
N ASP A 159 -9.09 10.16 -5.40
CA ASP A 159 -10.39 10.03 -6.05
C ASP A 159 -10.77 8.57 -6.30
N ASP A 160 -11.96 8.35 -6.86
CA ASP A 160 -12.51 7.01 -7.08
C ASP A 160 -11.62 6.16 -7.99
N ALA A 161 -10.95 6.79 -8.97
CA ALA A 161 -10.02 6.11 -9.86
C ALA A 161 -8.78 5.58 -9.11
N LEU A 162 -8.17 6.40 -8.24
CA LEU A 162 -7.02 5.94 -7.43
C LEU A 162 -7.43 4.85 -6.44
N LEU A 163 -8.62 4.96 -5.87
CA LEU A 163 -9.13 3.94 -4.97
C LEU A 163 -9.35 2.60 -5.70
N SER A 164 -9.93 2.62 -6.89
CA SER A 164 -10.09 1.43 -7.74
C SER A 164 -8.74 0.79 -8.04
N ILE A 165 -7.73 1.57 -8.46
CA ILE A 165 -6.35 1.08 -8.66
C ILE A 165 -5.81 0.39 -7.40
N CYS A 166 -5.98 1.03 -6.23
CA CYS A 166 -5.51 0.48 -4.96
C CYS A 166 -6.27 -0.78 -4.53
N ARG A 167 -7.54 -0.96 -4.90
CA ARG A 167 -8.34 -2.11 -4.46
C ARG A 167 -8.18 -3.30 -5.40
N GLU A 168 -8.39 -3.10 -6.70
CA GLU A 168 -8.46 -4.19 -7.69
C GLU A 168 -7.11 -4.88 -7.91
N ASN A 169 -6.02 -4.13 -7.73
CA ASN A 169 -4.66 -4.58 -8.04
C ASN A 169 -3.74 -4.55 -6.81
N TYR A 170 -4.33 -4.61 -5.62
CA TYR A 170 -3.58 -4.56 -4.37
C TYR A 170 -2.63 -5.75 -4.22
N ARG A 171 -1.33 -5.48 -4.25
CA ARG A 171 -0.26 -6.48 -4.04
C ARG A 171 -0.40 -7.70 -4.96
N ARG A 172 -0.83 -7.47 -6.22
CA ARG A 172 -1.18 -8.52 -7.18
C ARG A 172 -0.31 -8.48 -8.44
N TRP A 173 -0.01 -9.67 -8.97
CA TRP A 173 0.61 -9.85 -10.29
C TRP A 173 -0.44 -9.75 -11.40
N ILE A 174 -0.16 -8.89 -12.37
CA ILE A 174 -0.90 -8.72 -13.61
C ILE A 174 -0.08 -9.42 -14.70
N GLU A 175 -0.70 -10.39 -15.37
CA GLU A 175 -0.08 -11.17 -16.44
C GLU A 175 -0.34 -10.48 -17.79
N PHE A 176 0.70 -10.38 -18.60
CA PHE A 176 0.67 -9.93 -19.99
C PHE A 176 1.20 -11.04 -20.90
N ASP A 177 0.97 -10.90 -22.22
CA ASP A 177 1.45 -11.88 -23.20
C ASP A 177 2.97 -12.09 -23.10
N ASN A 178 3.70 -10.99 -22.93
CA ASN A 178 5.16 -10.93 -22.95
C ASN A 178 5.82 -10.93 -21.56
N GLY A 179 5.06 -11.12 -20.48
CA GLY A 179 5.58 -11.21 -19.12
C GLY A 179 4.58 -10.73 -18.07
N GLU A 180 5.04 -10.19 -16.95
CA GLU A 180 4.17 -9.91 -15.80
C GLU A 180 4.64 -8.69 -15.00
N VAL A 181 3.70 -8.03 -14.31
CA VAL A 181 3.97 -6.88 -13.44
C VAL A 181 3.26 -7.03 -12.11
N LEU A 182 3.99 -6.84 -11.01
CA LEU A 182 3.42 -6.72 -9.67
C LEU A 182 3.13 -5.26 -9.35
N ILE A 183 1.89 -5.02 -8.93
CA ILE A 183 1.45 -3.75 -8.38
C ILE A 183 1.43 -3.88 -6.86
N PHE A 184 2.19 -3.03 -6.18
CA PHE A 184 2.35 -3.07 -4.72
C PHE A 184 2.15 -1.67 -4.12
N PRO A 185 0.91 -1.33 -3.75
CA PRO A 185 0.64 -0.12 -2.98
C PRO A 185 1.24 -0.23 -1.57
N PHE A 186 1.94 0.80 -1.12
CA PHE A 186 2.51 0.90 0.22
C PHE A 186 2.60 2.36 0.63
N GLN A 187 1.96 2.73 1.75
CA GLN A 187 1.82 4.14 2.14
C GLN A 187 1.22 4.98 0.99
N ASN A 188 1.80 6.15 0.73
CA ASN A 188 1.46 7.05 -0.37
C ASN A 188 2.21 6.73 -1.68
N ILE A 189 2.82 5.54 -1.81
CA ILE A 189 3.65 5.15 -2.96
C ILE A 189 3.04 3.91 -3.61
N LEU A 190 3.07 3.87 -4.95
CA LEU A 190 2.83 2.68 -5.73
C LEU A 190 4.17 2.12 -6.22
N LYS A 191 4.50 0.90 -5.80
CA LYS A 191 5.63 0.16 -6.37
C LYS A 191 5.15 -0.68 -7.55
N ILE A 192 5.89 -0.61 -8.64
CA ILE A 192 5.63 -1.36 -9.87
C ILE A 192 6.86 -2.23 -10.13
N ALA A 193 6.73 -3.54 -9.93
CA ALA A 193 7.82 -4.48 -10.10
C ALA A 193 7.62 -5.32 -11.37
N PHE A 194 8.57 -5.25 -12.29
CA PHE A 194 8.54 -5.97 -13.55
C PHE A 194 9.14 -7.35 -13.37
N GLY A 195 8.40 -8.39 -13.76
CA GLY A 195 8.93 -9.73 -13.95
C GLY A 195 9.86 -9.80 -15.17
N PRO A 196 10.68 -10.86 -15.28
CA PRO A 196 11.49 -11.10 -16.47
C PRO A 196 10.59 -11.21 -17.72
N PRO A 197 10.95 -10.54 -18.83
CA PRO A 197 10.20 -10.67 -20.07
C PRO A 197 10.34 -12.10 -20.60
N LYS A 198 9.31 -12.56 -21.31
CA LYS A 198 9.36 -13.82 -22.06
C LYS A 198 10.17 -13.57 -23.34
N ILE A 199 11.39 -14.10 -23.41
CA ILE A 199 12.28 -14.00 -24.57
C ILE A 199 12.53 -15.42 -25.12
N ASN A 200 12.74 -15.54 -26.43
CA ASN A 200 12.86 -16.82 -27.12
C ASN A 200 14.27 -17.43 -27.00
N GLU A 201 15.27 -16.63 -26.64
CA GLU A 201 16.66 -17.06 -26.51
C GLU A 201 16.96 -17.55 -25.08
N SER A 202 17.82 -18.56 -24.97
CA SER A 202 18.35 -19.04 -23.68
C SER A 202 19.41 -18.08 -23.13
N ILE A 203 18.99 -16.92 -22.65
CA ILE A 203 19.84 -15.90 -22.04
C ILE A 203 19.85 -16.06 -20.52
N ASP A 204 21.05 -15.91 -19.93
CA ASP A 204 21.19 -15.91 -18.48
C ASP A 204 20.41 -14.74 -17.85
N ARG A 205 19.68 -15.04 -16.77
CA ARG A 205 18.87 -14.04 -16.05
C ARG A 205 19.69 -12.84 -15.56
N SER A 206 20.96 -13.03 -15.24
CA SER A 206 21.86 -11.94 -14.84
C SER A 206 21.99 -10.87 -15.92
N ILE A 207 22.05 -11.26 -17.20
CA ILE A 207 22.10 -10.33 -18.33
C ILE A 207 20.80 -9.52 -18.39
N ILE A 208 19.65 -10.19 -18.27
CA ILE A 208 18.34 -9.52 -18.24
C ILE A 208 18.29 -8.51 -17.10
N LEU A 209 18.80 -8.86 -15.91
CA LEU A 209 18.84 -7.96 -14.75
C LEU A 209 19.69 -6.72 -14.99
N GLU A 210 20.88 -6.84 -15.58
CA GLU A 210 21.72 -5.68 -15.88
C GLU A 210 21.10 -4.78 -16.95
N LEU A 211 20.53 -5.36 -18.02
CA LEU A 211 19.80 -4.60 -19.03
C LEU A 211 18.56 -3.89 -18.42
N SER A 212 17.89 -4.53 -17.47
CA SER A 212 16.75 -3.95 -16.76
C SER A 212 17.14 -2.78 -15.86
N ARG A 213 18.34 -2.82 -15.26
CA ARG A 213 18.90 -1.69 -14.51
C ARG A 213 19.21 -0.52 -15.43
N LEU A 214 19.83 -0.78 -16.59
CA LEU A 214 20.08 0.24 -17.60
C LEU A 214 18.76 0.88 -18.07
N PHE A 215 17.78 0.05 -18.44
CA PHE A 215 16.45 0.51 -18.83
C PHE A 215 15.83 1.42 -17.77
N ARG A 216 15.83 0.97 -16.51
CA ARG A 216 15.26 1.74 -15.40
C ARG A 216 15.93 3.11 -15.26
N ILE A 217 17.26 3.17 -15.31
CA ILE A 217 18.02 4.43 -15.19
C ILE A 217 17.65 5.40 -16.32
N GLU A 218 17.56 4.92 -17.56
CA GLU A 218 17.25 5.78 -18.70
C GLU A 218 15.78 6.22 -18.72
N VAL A 219 14.87 5.36 -18.29
CA VAL A 219 13.44 5.70 -18.21
C VAL A 219 13.17 6.73 -17.11
N THR A 220 13.76 6.59 -15.92
CA THR A 220 13.53 7.55 -14.82
C THR A 220 14.17 8.91 -15.07
N LYS A 221 15.20 8.99 -15.92
CA LYS A 221 15.70 10.28 -16.44
C LYS A 221 14.69 10.98 -17.36
N LYS A 222 13.89 10.22 -18.11
CA LYS A 222 12.89 10.76 -19.06
C LYS A 222 11.53 11.00 -18.43
N CYS A 223 11.12 10.16 -17.48
CA CYS A 223 9.83 10.18 -16.83
C CYS A 223 10.01 10.54 -15.35
N VAL A 224 9.90 11.84 -15.03
CA VAL A 224 10.24 12.39 -13.71
C VAL A 224 9.37 11.90 -12.55
N VAL A 225 8.16 11.41 -12.85
CA VAL A 225 7.26 10.82 -11.86
C VAL A 225 7.71 9.41 -11.41
N LEU A 226 8.55 8.75 -12.22
CA LEU A 226 9.11 7.43 -11.88
C LEU A 226 10.44 7.60 -11.16
N ARG A 227 10.57 6.89 -10.04
CA ARG A 227 11.81 6.83 -9.25
C ARG A 227 12.39 5.42 -9.25
N ASN A 228 13.73 5.36 -9.18
CA ASN A 228 14.45 4.11 -9.07
C ASN A 228 14.17 3.48 -7.70
N ALA A 229 13.75 2.22 -7.69
CA ALA A 229 13.46 1.50 -6.46
C ALA A 229 14.07 0.10 -6.47
N SER A 230 14.06 -0.55 -5.31
CA SER A 230 14.41 -1.97 -5.19
C SER A 230 13.23 -2.75 -4.63
N VAL A 231 13.31 -4.08 -4.74
CA VAL A 231 12.44 -4.96 -3.95
C VAL A 231 12.70 -4.66 -2.48
N THR A 232 11.64 -4.43 -1.73
CA THR A 232 11.70 -4.23 -0.27
C THR A 232 11.17 -5.48 0.45
N PRO A 233 11.66 -5.80 1.66
CA PRO A 233 11.22 -6.98 2.41
C PRO A 233 9.70 -7.11 2.55
N ASN A 234 9.01 -5.98 2.72
CA ASN A 234 7.55 -5.92 2.86
C ASN A 234 6.80 -6.47 1.64
N MET A 235 7.45 -6.53 0.47
CA MET A 235 6.81 -7.05 -0.76
C MET A 235 6.64 -8.56 -0.76
N LYS A 236 7.38 -9.30 0.09
CA LYS A 236 7.31 -10.77 0.24
C LYS A 236 7.26 -11.53 -1.11
N ILE A 237 8.02 -11.07 -2.09
CA ILE A 237 7.96 -11.60 -3.46
C ILE A 237 8.74 -12.91 -3.53
N ALA A 238 8.06 -13.99 -3.93
CA ALA A 238 8.69 -15.27 -4.25
C ALA A 238 9.07 -15.42 -5.73
N ARG A 239 8.49 -14.60 -6.62
CA ARG A 239 8.75 -14.60 -8.06
C ARG A 239 10.01 -13.80 -8.42
N PRO A 240 10.72 -14.13 -9.51
CA PRO A 240 11.83 -13.30 -9.99
C PRO A 240 11.36 -11.89 -10.38
N VAL A 241 12.10 -10.87 -9.96
CA VAL A 241 11.86 -9.47 -10.31
C VAL A 241 13.08 -8.94 -11.06
N SER A 242 12.84 -8.33 -12.22
CA SER A 242 13.89 -7.76 -13.05
C SER A 242 14.20 -6.32 -12.70
N THR A 243 13.17 -5.51 -12.47
CA THR A 243 13.33 -4.12 -12.07
C THR A 243 12.11 -3.61 -11.30
N VAL A 244 12.27 -2.54 -10.55
CA VAL A 244 11.22 -1.91 -9.74
C VAL A 244 11.25 -0.40 -9.92
N PHE A 245 10.07 0.16 -10.11
CA PHE A 245 9.80 1.60 -10.12
C PHE A 245 8.96 1.97 -8.91
N GLU A 246 9.14 3.19 -8.41
CA GLU A 246 8.26 3.83 -7.43
C GLU A 246 7.65 5.08 -8.04
N ILE A 247 6.39 5.34 -7.72
CA ILE A 247 5.66 6.56 -8.09
C ILE A 247 4.80 6.99 -6.91
N ASP A 248 4.64 8.30 -6.71
CA ASP A 248 3.66 8.78 -5.74
C ASP A 248 2.26 8.36 -6.19
N LEU A 249 1.46 7.87 -5.25
CA LEU A 249 0.15 7.29 -5.56
C LEU A 249 -0.74 8.29 -6.31
N VAL A 250 -0.68 9.57 -5.94
CA VAL A 250 -1.47 10.62 -6.58
C VAL A 250 -1.10 10.81 -8.06
N GLU A 251 0.16 10.54 -8.43
CA GLU A 251 0.67 10.67 -9.80
C GLU A 251 0.55 9.37 -10.61
N SER A 252 0.13 8.26 -9.97
CA SER A 252 0.29 6.93 -10.55
C SER A 252 -0.67 6.61 -11.69
N LYS A 253 -1.80 7.32 -11.82
CA LYS A 253 -2.84 7.05 -12.83
C LYS A 253 -2.28 6.94 -14.24
N LEU A 254 -1.49 7.93 -14.65
CA LEU A 254 -0.94 8.02 -16.00
C LEU A 254 -0.07 6.82 -16.37
N VAL A 255 0.70 6.32 -15.40
CA VAL A 255 1.57 5.15 -15.59
C VAL A 255 0.73 3.88 -15.56
N TYR A 256 -0.25 3.82 -14.66
CA TYR A 256 -1.12 2.67 -14.49
C TYR A 256 -1.99 2.41 -15.73
N ASP A 257 -2.61 3.45 -16.30
CA ASP A 257 -3.44 3.36 -17.50
C ASP A 257 -2.67 2.85 -18.72
N ARG A 258 -1.33 2.97 -18.71
CA ARG A 258 -0.42 2.53 -19.77
C ARG A 258 0.52 1.42 -19.31
N LEU A 259 0.18 0.71 -18.25
CA LEU A 259 1.07 -0.26 -17.63
C LEU A 259 1.51 -1.36 -18.59
N GLU A 260 0.57 -1.88 -19.38
CA GLU A 260 0.85 -2.91 -20.38
C GLU A 260 1.75 -2.38 -21.50
N GLU A 261 1.46 -1.18 -22.03
CA GLU A 261 2.31 -0.53 -23.04
C GLU A 261 3.72 -0.28 -22.51
N PHE A 262 3.84 0.13 -21.25
CA PHE A 262 5.11 0.36 -20.59
C PHE A 262 5.90 -0.94 -20.44
N TYR A 263 5.24 -2.04 -20.04
CA TYR A 263 5.86 -3.35 -19.98
C TYR A 263 6.25 -3.89 -21.36
N LYS A 264 5.41 -3.67 -22.38
CA LYS A 264 5.71 -3.98 -23.80
C LYS A 264 6.95 -3.24 -24.29
N PHE A 265 7.06 -1.95 -23.97
CA PHE A 265 8.25 -1.18 -24.30
C PHE A 265 9.52 -1.73 -23.61
N TYR A 266 9.43 -2.08 -22.33
CA TYR A 266 10.50 -2.74 -21.59
C TYR A 266 10.92 -4.08 -22.22
N SER A 267 9.96 -4.98 -22.45
CA SER A 267 10.21 -6.29 -23.05
C SER A 267 10.85 -6.18 -24.43
N LYS A 268 10.36 -5.25 -25.27
CA LYS A 268 10.95 -4.95 -26.58
C LYS A 268 12.38 -4.44 -26.47
N PHE A 269 12.65 -3.52 -25.54
CA PHE A 269 14.00 -3.01 -25.29
C PHE A 269 14.98 -4.15 -24.94
N ILE A 270 14.58 -5.05 -24.04
CA ILE A 270 15.43 -6.18 -23.64
C ILE A 270 15.68 -7.11 -24.83
N SER A 271 14.63 -7.52 -25.55
CA SER A 271 14.73 -8.42 -26.70
C SER A 271 15.66 -7.85 -27.78
N GLU A 272 15.38 -6.62 -28.26
CA GLU A 272 16.18 -6.02 -29.34
C GLU A 272 17.63 -5.77 -28.93
N THR A 273 17.90 -5.55 -27.64
CA THR A 273 19.28 -5.37 -27.15
C THR A 273 20.02 -6.70 -27.14
N VAL A 274 19.37 -7.77 -26.65
CA VAL A 274 19.91 -9.14 -26.68
C VAL A 274 20.21 -9.56 -28.10
N ASP A 275 19.27 -9.38 -29.04
CA ASP A 275 19.42 -9.78 -30.43
C ASP A 275 20.63 -9.11 -31.07
N LYS A 276 20.77 -7.79 -30.89
CA LYS A 276 21.93 -7.03 -31.41
C LYS A 276 23.25 -7.47 -30.79
N MET A 277 23.27 -7.82 -29.51
CA MET A 277 24.48 -8.33 -28.84
C MET A 277 24.90 -9.68 -29.44
N LEU A 278 23.94 -10.60 -29.65
CA LEU A 278 24.21 -11.91 -30.25
C LEU A 278 24.65 -11.78 -31.71
N GLU A 279 23.98 -10.95 -32.51
CA GLU A 279 24.37 -10.66 -33.89
C GLU A 279 25.80 -10.13 -34.00
N PHE A 280 26.17 -9.19 -33.11
CA PHE A 280 27.53 -8.66 -33.05
C PHE A 280 28.56 -9.75 -32.74
N ILE A 281 28.29 -10.59 -31.74
CA ILE A 281 29.18 -11.70 -31.39
C ILE A 281 29.32 -12.64 -32.60
N HIS A 282 28.22 -13.12 -33.19
CA HIS A 282 28.29 -14.07 -34.30
C HIS A 282 28.97 -13.52 -35.56
N ARG A 283 28.84 -12.22 -35.84
CA ARG A 283 29.45 -11.60 -37.02
C ARG A 283 30.93 -11.29 -36.80
N ASP A 284 31.27 -10.77 -35.63
CA ASP A 284 32.55 -10.10 -35.39
C ASP A 284 33.46 -10.86 -34.39
N PHE A 285 33.10 -12.07 -33.96
CA PHE A 285 33.93 -12.86 -33.04
C PHE A 285 35.29 -13.20 -33.68
N PRO A 286 36.41 -12.75 -33.09
CA PRO A 286 37.70 -12.79 -33.75
C PRO A 286 38.37 -14.18 -33.69
N LEU A 287 37.84 -15.12 -32.91
CA LEU A 287 38.45 -16.44 -32.69
C LEU A 287 37.81 -17.56 -33.54
N ASP A 288 36.85 -17.23 -34.40
CA ASP A 288 36.24 -18.17 -35.35
C ASP A 288 37.03 -18.27 -36.68
N LYS A 289 38.19 -17.61 -36.78
CA LYS A 289 39.13 -17.67 -37.92
C LYS A 289 40.46 -18.26 -37.48
#